data_AF-A0A0F9W0Q9-F1
#
_entry.id   AF-A0A0F9W0Q9-F1
#
_cell.length_a   1.000
_cell.length_b   1.000
_cell.length_c   1.000
_cell.angle_alpha   90.00
_cell.angle_beta   90.00
_cell.angle_gamma   90.00
#
_symmetry.space_group_name_H-M   'P 1'
#
loop_
_entity.id
_entity.type
_entity.pdbx_description
1 polymer ?
#
loop_
_entity_poly.entity_id
_entity_poly.type
_entity_poly.pdbx_seq_one_letter_code
_entity_poly.pdbx_strand_id
1 'polypeptide(L)' 'MSDISDFMLWRIEETSVKVAKDLIEPLTNGLEKLKAKPEFYKNFDAKNGWGTYDDFVPWVEKLLIACLENPEATISTNR' A
#
# COMPACT_ATOMS: atom_id res chain seq x y z
N MET A 1 -18.70 -8.52 2.21
CA MET A 1 -17.51 -8.65 3.08
C MET A 1 -16.51 -7.66 2.55
N SER A 2 -16.46 -6.48 3.15
CA SER A 2 -15.43 -5.48 2.86
C SER A 2 -14.09 -6.06 3.29
N ASP A 3 -13.24 -6.27 2.31
CA ASP A 3 -11.91 -6.83 2.45
C ASP A 3 -11.11 -6.00 3.48
N ILE A 4 -10.61 -6.64 4.54
CA ILE A 4 -9.88 -5.98 5.64
C ILE A 4 -8.66 -5.20 5.11
N SER A 5 -8.19 -5.58 3.92
CA SER A 5 -7.10 -4.96 3.17
C SER A 5 -7.32 -3.47 2.86
N ASP A 6 -8.57 -2.98 2.74
CA ASP A 6 -8.86 -1.58 2.40
C ASP A 6 -8.67 -0.60 3.60
N PHE A 7 -8.80 -1.11 4.83
CA PHE A 7 -8.70 -0.30 6.05
C PHE A 7 -7.27 -0.02 6.52
N MET A 8 -6.32 -0.87 6.11
CA MET A 8 -4.95 -0.87 6.65
C MET A 8 -4.11 0.35 6.25
N LEU A 9 -4.48 1.09 5.20
CA LEU A 9 -3.72 2.28 4.77
C LEU A 9 -4.28 3.59 5.36
N TRP A 10 -5.59 3.68 5.60
CA TRP A 10 -6.25 4.95 5.97
C TRP A 10 -6.74 5.03 7.43
N ARG A 11 -6.88 3.88 8.11
CA ARG A 11 -7.32 3.80 9.51
C ARG A 11 -6.46 2.80 10.30
N ILE A 12 -5.13 2.95 10.23
CA ILE A 12 -4.18 2.09 10.97
C ILE A 12 -4.54 2.01 12.46
N GLU A 13 -4.98 3.12 13.06
CA GLU A 13 -5.41 3.21 14.47
C GLU A 13 -6.57 2.27 14.84
N GLU A 14 -7.37 1.82 13.87
CA GLU A 14 -8.50 0.90 14.06
C GLU A 14 -8.18 -0.54 13.67
N THR A 15 -6.94 -0.79 13.24
CA THR A 15 -6.45 -2.12 12.88
C THR A 15 -5.45 -2.62 13.91
N SER A 16 -5.18 -3.93 13.91
CA SER A 16 -4.13 -4.52 14.74
C SER A 16 -2.71 -4.28 14.20
N VAL A 17 -2.58 -3.57 13.08
CA VAL A 17 -1.30 -3.19 12.47
C VAL A 17 -0.62 -2.16 13.37
N LYS A 18 0.49 -2.56 13.98
CA LYS A 18 1.28 -1.67 14.85
C LYS A 18 2.70 -1.49 14.35
N VAL A 19 3.20 -2.49 13.63
CA VAL A 19 4.59 -2.55 13.19
C VAL A 19 4.68 -2.86 11.71
N ALA A 20 5.79 -2.47 11.09
CA ALA A 20 6.02 -2.58 9.66
C ALA A 20 5.81 -4.00 9.10
N LYS A 21 6.14 -5.05 9.85
CA LYS A 21 5.92 -6.43 9.42
C LYS A 21 4.46 -6.77 9.13
N ASP A 22 3.53 -6.13 9.83
CA ASP A 22 2.10 -6.36 9.66
C ASP A 22 1.61 -5.86 8.29
N LEU A 23 2.36 -4.93 7.67
CA LEU A 23 2.07 -4.41 6.32
C LEU A 23 2.75 -5.21 5.20
N ILE A 24 3.76 -6.04 5.48
CA ILE A 24 4.54 -6.73 4.43
C ILE A 24 3.64 -7.62 3.56
N GLU A 25 2.85 -8.49 4.18
CA GLU A 25 1.95 -9.40 3.48
C GLU A 25 0.87 -8.66 2.66
N PRO A 26 0.09 -7.71 3.21
CA PRO A 26 -0.92 -7.00 2.43
C PRO A 26 -0.32 -6.13 1.32
N LEU A 27 0.84 -5.49 1.56
CA LEU A 27 1.53 -4.70 0.53
C LEU A 27 2.05 -5.60 -0.60
N THR A 28 2.59 -6.78 -0.28
CA THR A 28 3.07 -7.75 -1.29
C THR A 28 1.89 -8.21 -2.16
N ASN A 29 0.81 -8.67 -1.53
CA ASN A 29 -0.39 -9.12 -2.23
C ASN A 29 -1.04 -8.01 -3.08
N GLY A 30 -1.06 -6.77 -2.57
CA GLY A 30 -1.55 -5.62 -3.31
C GLY A 30 -0.68 -5.29 -4.52
N LEU A 31 0.64 -5.29 -4.34
CA LEU A 31 1.61 -5.01 -5.39
C LEU A 31 1.58 -6.05 -6.52
N GLU A 32 1.45 -7.33 -6.18
CA GLU A 32 1.27 -8.40 -7.18
C GLU A 32 0.00 -8.19 -8.01
N LYS A 33 -1.12 -7.82 -7.37
CA LYS A 33 -2.37 -7.52 -8.08
C LYS A 33 -2.19 -6.33 -9.03
N LEU A 34 -1.55 -5.25 -8.57
CA LEU A 34 -1.26 -4.06 -9.38
C LEU A 34 -0.46 -4.43 -10.63
N LYS A 35 0.65 -5.16 -10.45
CA LYS A 35 1.54 -5.58 -11.54
C LYS A 35 0.91 -6.61 -12.48
N ALA A 36 -0.02 -7.43 -12.00
CA ALA A 36 -0.69 -8.43 -12.82
C ALA A 36 -1.70 -7.81 -13.80
N LYS A 37 -2.22 -6.61 -13.53
CA LYS A 37 -3.27 -5.97 -14.35
C LYS A 37 -3.02 -4.46 -14.57
N PRO A 38 -1.87 -4.06 -15.15
CA PRO A 38 -1.50 -2.65 -15.28
C PRO A 38 -2.53 -1.84 -16.08
N GLU A 39 -3.03 -2.37 -17.20
CA GLU A 39 -4.02 -1.67 -18.03
C GLU A 39 -5.34 -1.42 -17.30
N PHE A 40 -5.76 -2.36 -16.43
CA PHE A 40 -6.94 -2.18 -15.61
C PHE A 40 -6.74 -1.02 -14.62
N TYR A 41 -5.59 -0.98 -13.95
CA TYR A 41 -5.33 0.03 -12.93
C TYR A 41 -5.02 1.42 -13.49
N LYS A 42 -4.45 1.51 -14.70
CA LYS A 42 -4.27 2.79 -15.41
C LYS A 42 -5.58 3.51 -15.74
N ASN A 43 -6.72 2.81 -15.75
CA ASN A 43 -8.02 3.47 -15.89
C ASN A 43 -8.40 4.35 -14.69
N PHE A 44 -7.71 4.20 -13.54
CA PHE A 44 -7.91 5.03 -12.36
C PHE A 44 -6.93 6.20 -12.28
N ASP A 45 -6.07 6.40 -13.29
CA ASP A 45 -5.11 7.50 -13.32
C ASP A 45 -5.83 8.86 -13.24
N ALA A 46 -5.37 9.72 -12.34
CA ALA A 46 -5.93 11.03 -12.18
C ALA A 46 -5.59 11.93 -13.38
N LYS A 47 -6.60 12.63 -13.93
CA LYS A 47 -6.43 13.51 -15.10
C LYS A 47 -5.49 14.69 -14.87
N ASN A 48 -5.24 15.06 -13.62
CA ASN A 48 -4.30 16.11 -13.24
C ASN A 48 -2.85 15.61 -13.16
N GLY A 49 -2.59 14.32 -13.40
CA GLY A 49 -1.27 13.71 -13.36
C GLY A 49 -0.74 13.41 -11.97
N TRP A 50 -1.53 13.62 -10.90
CA TRP A 50 -1.12 13.30 -9.54
C TRP A 50 -1.66 11.95 -9.10
N GLY A 51 -0.77 11.01 -8.79
CA GLY A 51 -1.18 9.67 -8.35
C GLY A 51 -1.61 8.80 -9.53
N THR A 52 -0.76 8.72 -10.55
CA THR A 52 -0.93 7.75 -11.63
C THR A 52 -0.40 6.38 -11.19
N TYR A 53 -0.78 5.32 -11.90
CA TYR A 53 -0.23 3.98 -11.73
C TYR A 53 1.31 4.00 -11.76
N ASP A 54 1.88 4.76 -12.70
CA ASP A 54 3.32 4.85 -12.90
C ASP A 54 4.03 5.57 -11.73
N ASP A 55 3.34 6.43 -10.98
CA ASP A 55 3.84 7.04 -9.73
C ASP A 55 3.60 6.13 -8.51
N PHE A 56 2.44 5.50 -8.46
CA PHE A 56 1.96 4.77 -7.30
C PHE A 56 2.71 3.45 -7.09
N VAL A 57 2.94 2.68 -8.17
CA VAL A 57 3.60 1.37 -8.06
C VAL A 57 5.02 1.49 -7.49
N PRO A 58 5.90 2.37 -8.00
CA PRO A 58 7.23 2.56 -7.41
C PRO A 58 7.19 3.07 -5.97
N TRP A 59 6.17 3.84 -5.60
CA TRP A 59 6.00 4.29 -4.21
C TRP A 59 5.65 3.12 -3.28
N VAL A 60 4.73 2.24 -3.67
CA VAL A 60 4.37 1.03 -2.91
C VAL A 60 5.57 0.08 -2.78
N GLU A 61 6.37 -0.08 -3.84
CA GLU A 61 7.62 -0.87 -3.78
C GLU A 61 8.60 -0.34 -2.74
N LYS A 62 8.84 0.97 -2.73
CA LYS A 62 9.73 1.61 -1.75
C LYS A 62 9.20 1.45 -0.33
N LEU A 63 7.88 1.55 -0.14
CA LEU A 63 7.25 1.34 1.16
C LEU A 63 7.45 -0.10 1.64
N LEU A 64 7.23 -1.09 0.77
CA LEU A 64 7.45 -2.50 1.08
C LEU A 64 8.91 -2.78 1.46
N ILE A 65 9.87 -2.21 0.73
CA ILE A 65 11.30 -2.33 1.05
C ILE A 65 11.58 -1.71 2.42
N ALA A 66 11.07 -0.51 2.71
CA ALA A 66 11.25 0.13 4.01
C ALA A 66 10.69 -0.74 5.16
N CYS A 67 9.55 -1.40 4.93
CA CYS A 67 8.97 -2.33 5.89
C CYS A 67 9.80 -3.61 6.08
N LEU A 68 10.39 -4.15 5.00
CA LEU A 68 11.29 -5.31 5.06
C LEU A 68 12.60 -5.00 5.77
N GLU A 69 13.15 -3.80 5.58
CA GLU A 69 14.38 -3.35 6.23
C GLU A 69 14.18 -3.05 7.72
N ASN A 70 12.98 -2.61 8.11
CA ASN A 70 12.68 -2.21 9.48
C ASN A 70 11.38 -2.87 9.99
N PRO A 71 11.32 -4.21 10.11
CA PRO A 71 10.07 -4.95 10.38
C PRO A 71 9.42 -4.62 11.73
N GLU A 72 10.20 -4.15 12.70
CA GLU A 72 9.72 -3.76 14.04
C GLU A 72 9.46 -2.25 14.16
N ALA A 73 9.61 -1.47 13.08
CA ALA A 73 9.31 -0.04 13.12
C ALA A 73 7.82 0.18 13.37
N THR A 74 7.50 1.05 14.33
CA THR A 74 6.12 1.46 14.61
C THR A 74 5.59 2.29 13.46
N ILE A 75 4.41 1.94 12.96
CA ILE A 75 3.74 2.72 11.92
C ILE A 75 2.73 3.65 12.59
N SER A 76 2.75 4.92 12.18
CA SER A 76 1.74 5.90 12.55
C SER A 76 1.35 6.74 11.34
N THR A 77 0.09 7.15 11.30
CA THR A 77 -0.40 8.13 10.33
C THR A 77 -0.49 9.48 11.01
N ASN A 78 0.09 10.51 10.42
CA ASN A 78 -0.12 11.89 10.85
C ASN A 78 -1.16 12.52 9.89
N ARG A 79 -2.22 13.13 10.44
CA ARG A 79 -3.33 13.72 9.68
C ARG A 79 -3.27 15.24 9.69
#